data_AF-A0A257Q719-F1
#
_entry.id   AF-A0A257Q719-F1
#
_cell.length_a   1.000
_cell.length_b   1.000
_cell.length_c   1.000
_cell.angle_alpha   90.00
_cell.angle_beta   90.00
_cell.angle_gamma   90.00
#
_symmetry.space_group_name_H-M   'P 1'
#
loop_
_entity.id
_entity.type
_entity.pdbx_description
1 polymer ?
#
loop_
_entity_poly.entity_id
_entity_poly.type
_entity_poly.pdbx_seq_one_letter_code
_entity_poly.pdbx_strand_id
1 'polypeptide(L)'
;MEMAAGVLGVVKAAQFAVSTTGIAGPGGATPGKPVGMVCFGFAQRTSDGVTTRAAIRVFEGERRQVRVSAVAYALHTAIELIGQH
;
A
#
# COMPACT_ATOMS: atom_id res chain seq x y z
N MET A 1 -2.61 6.60 5.65
CA MET A 1 -2.18 5.54 6.60
C MET A 1 -3.35 4.99 7.43
N GLU A 2 -4.47 5.72 7.51
CA GLU A 2 -5.66 5.33 8.28
C GLU A 2 -6.17 3.93 7.96
N MET A 3 -6.21 3.53 6.68
CA MET A 3 -6.67 2.19 6.28
C MET A 3 -5.82 1.05 6.90
N ALA A 4 -4.50 1.08 6.73
CA ALA A 4 -3.61 0.04 7.27
C ALA A 4 -3.57 0.04 8.81
N ALA A 5 -3.46 1.22 9.44
CA ALA A 5 -3.43 1.33 10.90
C ALA A 5 -4.78 0.92 11.52
N GLY A 6 -5.90 1.26 10.88
CA GLY A 6 -7.25 0.89 11.31
C GLY A 6 -7.44 -0.62 11.37
N VAL A 7 -6.88 -1.38 10.41
CA VAL A 7 -6.88 -2.85 10.45
C VAL A 7 -6.19 -3.35 11.72
N LEU A 8 -5.04 -2.79 12.09
CA LEU A 8 -4.37 -3.13 13.36
C LEU A 8 -5.12 -2.59 14.59
N GLY A 9 -6.00 -1.61 14.46
CA GLY A 9 -6.90 -1.21 15.55
C GLY A 9 -7.89 -2.33 15.91
N VAL A 10 -8.46 -2.96 14.88
CA VAL A 10 -9.58 -3.92 14.99
C VAL A 10 -9.10 -5.38 15.08
N VAL A 11 -8.13 -5.78 14.27
CA VAL A 11 -7.63 -7.17 14.19
C VAL A 11 -6.43 -7.35 15.11
N LYS A 12 -6.68 -7.86 16.32
CA LYS A 12 -5.63 -7.99 17.35
C LYS A 12 -4.53 -8.99 17.03
N ALA A 13 -4.86 -10.07 16.30
CA ALA A 13 -3.90 -11.11 15.91
C ALA A 13 -3.01 -10.72 14.71
N ALA A 14 -3.35 -9.64 13.99
CA ALA A 14 -2.56 -9.18 12.86
C ALA A 14 -1.40 -8.29 13.34
N GLN A 15 -0.19 -8.63 12.90
CA GLN A 15 1.05 -7.90 13.26
C GLN A 15 1.52 -6.94 12.18
N PHE A 16 1.03 -7.12 10.95
CA PHE A 16 1.33 -6.28 9.81
C PHE A 16 0.08 -6.10 8.96
N ALA A 17 -0.13 -4.92 8.40
CA ALA A 17 -1.25 -4.61 7.53
C ALA A 17 -0.79 -3.76 6.34
N VAL A 18 -1.35 -4.06 5.17
CA VAL A 18 -1.10 -3.32 3.93
C VAL A 18 -2.42 -2.81 3.38
N SER A 19 -2.42 -1.57 2.88
CA SER A 19 -3.54 -0.97 2.19
C SER A 19 -3.07 -0.35 0.88
N THR A 20 -3.89 -0.44 -0.16
CA THR A 20 -3.62 0.16 -1.47
C THR A 20 -4.83 0.94 -1.94
N THR A 21 -4.63 2.16 -2.45
CA THR A 21 -5.68 2.95 -3.11
C THR A 21 -5.09 3.66 -4.31
N GLY A 22 -5.80 3.74 -5.42
CA GLY A 22 -5.24 4.33 -6.64
C GLY A 22 -6.13 4.22 -7.86
N ILE A 23 -5.64 4.76 -8.97
CA ILE A 23 -6.35 4.84 -10.25
C ILE A 23 -5.69 3.88 -11.22
N ALA A 24 -6.28 2.69 -11.42
CA ALA A 24 -5.74 1.72 -12.36
C ALA A 24 -6.00 2.06 -13.84
N GLY A 25 -6.91 2.99 -14.14
CA GLY A 25 -7.27 3.37 -15.51
C GLY A 25 -8.44 2.57 -16.12
N PRO A 26 -8.77 2.82 -17.40
CA PRO A 26 -8.10 3.78 -18.30
C PRO A 26 -8.51 5.25 -18.05
N GLY A 27 -9.55 5.51 -17.27
CA GLY A 27 -9.98 6.86 -16.87
C GLY A 27 -9.79 7.14 -15.38
N GLY A 28 -10.29 8.29 -14.92
CA GLY A 28 -10.28 8.68 -13.50
C GLY A 28 -9.05 9.46 -13.04
N ALA A 29 -8.15 9.82 -13.96
CA ALA A 29 -7.09 10.79 -13.66
C ALA A 29 -7.69 12.16 -13.32
N THR A 30 -7.05 12.84 -12.38
CA THR A 30 -7.33 14.23 -12.01
C THR A 30 -6.03 15.03 -12.02
N PRO A 31 -6.07 16.38 -12.01
CA PRO A 31 -4.85 17.16 -11.83
C PRO A 31 -4.05 16.68 -10.62
N GLY A 32 -2.78 16.32 -10.84
CA GLY A 32 -1.87 15.79 -9.81
C GLY A 32 -2.06 14.30 -9.44
N LYS A 33 -3.00 13.58 -10.06
CA LYS A 33 -3.21 12.13 -9.85
C LYS A 33 -3.41 11.41 -11.18
N PRO A 34 -2.33 11.00 -11.86
CA PRO A 34 -2.43 10.33 -13.15
C PRO A 34 -3.01 8.91 -13.04
N VAL A 35 -3.47 8.36 -14.17
CA VAL A 35 -3.70 6.91 -14.29
C VAL A 35 -2.38 6.18 -13.99
N GLY A 36 -2.47 5.06 -13.27
CA GLY A 36 -1.32 4.31 -12.80
C GLY A 36 -0.85 4.71 -11.40
N MET A 37 -1.31 5.85 -10.86
CA MET A 37 -0.95 6.28 -9.52
C MET A 37 -1.61 5.39 -8.46
N VAL A 38 -0.78 4.79 -7.60
CA VAL A 38 -1.21 3.98 -6.46
C VAL A 38 -0.48 4.45 -5.20
N CYS A 39 -1.25 4.71 -4.16
CA CYS A 39 -0.80 4.97 -2.81
C CYS A 39 -0.83 3.67 -2.00
N PHE A 40 0.25 3.43 -1.27
CA PHE A 40 0.45 2.29 -0.40
C PHE A 40 0.53 2.77 1.04
N GLY A 41 -0.13 2.05 1.95
CA GLY A 41 0.00 2.22 3.39
C GLY A 41 0.41 0.91 4.02
N PHE A 42 1.44 0.94 4.85
CA PHE A 42 1.94 -0.18 5.63
C PHE A 42 1.80 0.18 7.11
N ALA A 43 1.36 -0.77 7.92
CA ALA A 43 1.30 -0.63 9.36
C ALA A 43 1.86 -1.89 10.02
N GLN A 44 2.65 -1.73 11.07
CA GLN A 44 3.30 -2.82 11.78
C GLN A 44 3.17 -2.61 13.29
N ARG A 45 2.90 -3.69 14.03
CA ARG A 45 3.05 -3.69 15.48
C ARG A 45 4.52 -3.89 15.85
N THR A 46 5.01 -3.03 16.72
CA THR A 46 6.35 -3.05 17.30
C THR A 46 6.24 -2.99 18.83
N SER A 47 7.36 -3.10 19.54
CA SER A 47 7.40 -2.90 21.00
C SER A 47 6.87 -1.52 21.41
N ASP A 48 7.07 -0.51 20.55
CA ASP A 48 6.74 0.89 20.82
C ASP A 48 5.33 1.27 20.32
N GLY A 49 4.52 0.27 19.93
CA GLY A 49 3.17 0.47 19.40
C GLY A 49 3.09 0.24 17.89
N VAL A 50 2.16 0.93 17.22
CA VAL A 50 1.96 0.78 15.77
C VAL A 50 2.78 1.80 15.00
N THR A 51 3.70 1.33 14.16
CA THR A 51 4.44 2.17 13.21
C THR A 51 3.77 2.11 11.84
N THR A 52 3.85 3.20 11.09
CA THR A 52 3.23 3.30 9.76
C THR A 52 4.21 3.85 8.74
N ARG A 53 4.13 3.33 7.51
CA ARG A 53 4.88 3.80 6.34
C ARG A 53 3.94 3.98 5.16
N ALA A 54 4.26 4.93 4.28
CA ALA A 54 3.49 5.17 3.08
C ALA A 54 4.41 5.36 1.89
N ALA A 55 3.94 4.94 0.72
CA ALA A 55 4.62 5.15 -0.54
C ALA A 55 3.61 5.49 -1.62
N ILE A 56 4.05 6.28 -2.60
CA ILE A 56 3.30 6.55 -3.82
C ILE A 56 4.14 6.04 -4.98
N ARG A 57 3.50 5.33 -5.92
CA ARG A 57 4.11 4.91 -7.18
C ARG A 57 3.16 5.19 -8.33
N VAL A 58 3.72 5.42 -9.51
CA VAL A 58 2.97 5.48 -10.77
C VAL A 58 3.45 4.30 -11.60
N PHE A 59 2.52 3.43 -11.99
CA PHE A 59 2.81 2.28 -12.82
C PHE A 59 2.30 2.52 -14.25
N GLU A 60 3.07 2.07 -15.22
CA GLU A 60 2.70 2.11 -16.62
C GLU A 60 1.93 0.85 -17.03
N GLY A 61 1.20 0.97 -18.15
CA GLY A 61 0.47 -0.12 -18.76
C GLY A 61 -1.04 -0.07 -18.54
N GLU A 62 -1.71 -1.11 -19.05
CA GLU A 62 -3.16 -1.27 -18.97
C GLU A 62 -3.62 -1.55 -17.54
N ARG A 63 -4.93 -1.39 -17.29
CA ARG A 63 -5.55 -1.57 -15.98
C ARG A 63 -5.12 -2.85 -15.25
N ARG A 64 -4.96 -3.96 -15.99
CA ARG A 64 -4.49 -5.24 -15.43
C ARG A 64 -3.01 -5.18 -15.02
N GLN A 65 -2.16 -4.59 -15.85
CA GLN A 65 -0.72 -4.46 -15.58
C GLN A 65 -0.47 -3.58 -14.37
N VAL A 66 -1.15 -2.43 -14.27
CA VAL A 66 -1.07 -1.54 -13.09
C VAL A 66 -1.40 -2.29 -11.80
N ARG A 67 -2.46 -3.09 -11.79
CA ARG A 67 -2.85 -3.88 -10.61
C ARG A 67 -1.81 -4.93 -10.24
N VAL A 68 -1.28 -5.65 -11.23
CA VAL A 68 -0.25 -6.68 -10.99
C VAL A 68 1.02 -6.05 -10.44
N SER A 69 1.49 -4.96 -11.04
CA SER A 69 2.67 -4.22 -10.58
C SER A 69 2.48 -3.64 -9.18
N ALA A 70 1.29 -3.12 -8.88
CA ALA A 70 0.96 -2.62 -7.55
C ALA A 70 0.98 -3.73 -6.49
N VAL A 71 0.42 -4.91 -6.80
CA VAL A 71 0.46 -6.07 -5.88
C VAL A 71 1.89 -6.54 -5.66
N ALA A 72 2.68 -6.67 -6.73
CA ALA A 72 4.09 -7.06 -6.62
C ALA A 72 4.87 -6.08 -5.73
N TYR A 73 4.72 -4.77 -5.97
CA TYR A 73 5.35 -3.74 -5.15
C TYR A 73 4.91 -3.83 -3.68
N ALA A 74 3.61 -3.95 -3.42
CA ALA A 74 3.08 -4.06 -2.06
C ALA A 74 3.68 -5.26 -1.30
N LEU A 75 3.76 -6.43 -1.94
CA LEU A 75 4.30 -7.64 -1.34
C LEU A 75 5.82 -7.54 -1.12
N HIS A 76 6.58 -7.08 -2.12
CA HIS A 76 8.03 -6.89 -1.98
C HIS A 76 8.36 -5.93 -0.84
N THR A 77 7.73 -4.75 -0.80
CA THR A 77 7.94 -3.79 0.28
C THR A 77 7.47 -4.36 1.63
N ALA A 78 6.36 -5.10 1.69
CA ALA A 78 5.94 -5.73 2.94
C ALA A 78 6.99 -6.71 3.48
N ILE A 79 7.56 -7.56 2.62
CA ILE A 79 8.61 -8.52 3.00
C ILE A 79 9.85 -7.77 3.50
N GLU A 80 10.30 -6.72 2.80
CA GLU A 80 11.44 -5.90 3.22
C GLU A 80 11.21 -5.26 4.59
N LEU A 81 10.01 -4.72 4.83
CA LEU A 81 9.66 -4.09 6.10
C LEU A 81 9.60 -5.08 7.26
N ILE A 82 9.08 -6.28 7.02
CA ILE A 82 9.00 -7.33 8.04
C ILE A 82 10.40 -7.90 8.34
N GLY A 83 11.26 -8.06 7.33
CA GLY A 83 12.61 -8.62 7.48
C GLY A 83 13.65 -7.67 8.07
N GLN A 84 13.30 -6.41 8.35
CA GLN A 84 14.18 -5.43 9.01
C GLN A 84 14.25 -5.60 10.55
N HIS A 85 13.93 -6.79 11.09
CA HIS A 85 13.93 -7.11 12.52
C HIS A 85 14.76 -8.36 12.80
#